data_AF-A0AA88YUA2-F1
#
_entry.id   AF-A0AA88YUA2-F1
#
_cell.length_a   1.000
_cell.length_b   1.000
_cell.length_c   1.000
_cell.angle_alpha   90.00
_cell.angle_beta   90.00
_cell.angle_gamma   90.00
#
_symmetry.space_group_name_H-M   'P 1'
#
loop_
_entity.id
_entity.type
_entity.pdbx_description
1 polymer ?
#
loop_
_entity_poly.entity_id
_entity_poly.type
_entity_poly.pdbx_seq_one_letter_code
_entity_poly.pdbx_strand_id
1 'polypeptide(L)'
;MRDNLMFYNIPEEHDENCSELIGTFMERNLKIPGAKDGVKIERAHRIGKRRRGGHRPIVAKFHSFQDREKVRSASKQLEGTDYGIGQQFPKAVQERRRILIDVMKRERARGKTCTLTVDRLYVNNELYAGPEVTWGKRQQ
;
A
#
# COMPACT_ATOMS: atom_id res chain seq x y z
N MET A 1 10.13 -2.10 -5.32
CA MET A 1 10.29 -0.67 -5.64
C MET A 1 10.38 0.05 -4.30
N ARG A 2 11.59 0.43 -3.90
CA ARG A 2 11.90 0.82 -2.51
C ARG A 2 11.27 2.17 -2.13
N ASP A 3 11.11 3.05 -3.11
CA ASP A 3 10.73 4.45 -2.88
C ASP A 3 9.30 4.75 -3.33
N ASN A 4 8.49 3.72 -3.58
CA ASN A 4 7.14 3.88 -4.10
C ASN A 4 6.09 3.51 -3.05
N LEU A 5 5.08 4.37 -2.89
CA LEU A 5 3.84 4.06 -2.17
C LEU A 5 2.66 4.04 -3.13
N MET A 6 1.69 3.20 -2.77
CA MET A 6 0.38 3.11 -3.37
C MET A 6 -0.62 3.80 -2.44
N PHE A 7 -1.41 4.70 -3.00
CA PHE A 7 -2.51 5.38 -2.32
C PHE A 7 -3.83 4.86 -2.90
N TYR A 8 -4.72 4.42 -2.02
CA TYR A 8 -5.97 3.77 -2.37
C TYR A 8 -7.17 4.63 -1.98
N ASN A 9 -8.24 4.53 -2.77
CA ASN A 9 -9.54 5.17 -2.55
C ASN A 9 -9.53 6.70 -2.50
N ILE A 10 -8.50 7.35 -3.05
CA ILE A 10 -8.52 8.80 -3.28
C ILE A 10 -9.45 9.08 -4.47
N PRO A 11 -10.47 9.97 -4.34
CA PRO A 11 -11.36 10.33 -5.45
C PRO A 11 -10.60 10.67 -6.72
N GLU A 12 -11.09 10.21 -7.87
CA GLU A 12 -10.44 10.36 -9.17
C GLU A 12 -11.22 11.35 -10.03
N GLU A 13 -10.56 12.45 -10.39
CA GLU A 13 -11.11 13.50 -11.24
C GLU A 13 -10.49 13.48 -12.64
N HIS A 14 -11.11 14.17 -13.61
CA HIS A 14 -10.51 14.34 -14.93
C HIS A 14 -9.35 15.35 -14.84
N ASP A 15 -8.22 15.01 -15.46
CA ASP A 15 -7.06 15.90 -15.61
C ASP A 15 -6.47 16.39 -14.27
N GLU A 16 -6.54 15.54 -13.25
CA GLU A 16 -5.98 15.80 -11.93
C GLU A 16 -4.44 15.79 -11.94
N ASN A 17 -3.84 16.69 -11.16
CA ASN A 17 -2.42 16.62 -10.83
C ASN A 17 -2.21 15.67 -9.64
N CYS A 18 -1.83 14.43 -9.93
CA CYS A 18 -1.60 13.42 -8.90
C CYS A 18 -0.54 13.83 -7.86
N SER A 19 0.50 14.59 -8.25
CA SER A 19 1.54 15.02 -7.31
C SER A 19 0.99 16.02 -6.30
N GLU A 20 0.24 17.03 -6.77
CA GLU A 20 -0.43 18.00 -5.90
C GLU A 20 -1.49 17.37 -5.01
N LEU A 21 -2.24 16.40 -5.57
CA LEU A 21 -3.26 15.66 -4.83
C LEU A 21 -2.64 14.86 -3.68
N ILE A 22 -1.52 14.17 -3.92
CA ILE A 22 -0.79 13.48 -2.85
C ILE A 22 -0.21 14.47 -1.84
N GLY A 23 0.36 15.60 -2.29
CA GLY A 23 0.82 16.70 -1.41
C GLY A 23 -0.28 17.13 -0.44
N THR A 24 -1.45 17.47 -0.98
CA THR A 24 -2.63 17.90 -0.21
C THR A 24 -3.14 16.79 0.71
N PHE A 25 -3.16 15.54 0.23
CA PHE A 25 -3.56 14.37 1.03
C PHE A 25 -2.63 14.16 2.23
N MET A 26 -1.32 14.31 2.06
CA MET A 26 -0.36 14.18 3.16
C MET A 26 -0.57 15.25 4.25
N GLU A 27 -0.89 16.48 3.87
CA GLU A 27 -1.15 17.55 4.84
C GLU A 27 -2.48 17.33 5.58
N ARG A 28 -3.56 17.07 4.84
CA ARG A 28 -4.92 16.99 5.40
C ARG A 28 -5.22 15.67 6.10
N ASN A 29 -4.88 14.55 5.46
CA ASN A 29 -5.28 13.23 5.91
C ASN A 29 -4.21 12.56 6.77
N LEU A 30 -2.93 12.81 6.49
CA LEU A 30 -1.82 12.24 7.27
C LEU A 30 -1.29 13.18 8.36
N LYS A 31 -1.80 14.42 8.42
CA LYS A 31 -1.41 15.44 9.40
C LYS A 31 0.11 15.69 9.39
N ILE A 32 0.70 15.76 8.20
CA ILE A 32 2.12 16.09 8.02
C ILE A 32 2.20 17.57 7.62
N PRO A 33 2.55 18.51 8.52
CA PRO A 33 2.58 19.93 8.19
C PRO A 33 3.65 20.23 7.13
N GLY A 34 3.30 21.07 6.16
CA GLY A 34 4.20 21.49 5.07
C GLY A 34 4.62 20.34 4.15
N ALA A 35 3.86 19.24 4.10
CA ALA A 35 4.20 18.10 3.24
C ALA A 35 4.15 18.46 1.75
N LYS A 36 3.32 19.43 1.34
CA LYS A 36 3.20 19.85 -0.05
C LYS A 36 4.53 20.37 -0.61
N ASP A 37 5.28 21.12 0.20
CA ASP A 37 6.56 21.72 -0.20
C ASP A 37 7.76 20.90 0.30
N GLY A 38 7.63 20.27 1.48
CA GLY A 38 8.70 19.57 2.16
C GLY A 38 8.94 18.13 1.68
N VAL A 39 7.94 17.48 1.08
CA VAL A 39 8.07 16.10 0.58
C VAL A 39 8.16 16.10 -0.94
N LYS A 40 9.33 15.75 -1.46
CA LYS A 40 9.58 15.73 -2.91
C LYS A 40 9.06 14.44 -3.54
N ILE A 41 8.07 14.57 -4.42
CA ILE A 41 7.52 13.49 -5.24
C ILE A 41 8.14 13.61 -6.64
N GLU A 42 8.86 12.57 -7.09
CA GLU A 42 9.46 12.56 -8.44
C GLU A 42 8.40 12.33 -9.52
N ARG A 43 7.44 11.44 -9.24
CA ARG A 43 6.36 11.10 -10.16
C ARG A 43 5.17 10.55 -9.40
N ALA A 44 3.97 10.99 -9.72
CA ALA A 44 2.73 10.38 -9.29
C ALA A 44 1.76 10.18 -10.46
N HIS A 45 1.08 9.04 -10.49
CA HIS A 45 0.05 8.76 -11.51
C HIS A 45 -0.91 7.65 -11.07
N ARG A 46 -2.12 7.65 -11.62
CA ARG A 46 -3.09 6.56 -11.45
C ARG A 46 -2.62 5.29 -12.16
N ILE A 47 -2.81 4.13 -11.53
CA ILE A 47 -2.53 2.81 -12.13
C ILE A 47 -3.83 2.07 -12.44
N GLY A 48 -3.86 1.41 -13.60
CA GLY A 48 -4.92 0.49 -13.99
C GLY A 48 -5.94 1.12 -14.96
N LYS A 49 -6.89 0.29 -15.39
CA LYS A 49 -7.97 0.71 -16.30
C LYS A 49 -9.02 1.50 -15.53
N ARG A 50 -9.43 2.65 -16.08
CA ARG A 50 -10.51 3.47 -15.50
C ARG A 50 -11.81 2.67 -15.55
N ARG A 51 -12.58 2.67 -14.47
CA ARG A 51 -13.89 2.01 -14.36
C ARG A 51 -14.90 3.01 -13.81
N ARG A 52 -16.14 2.93 -14.31
CA ARG A 52 -17.23 3.79 -13.83
C ARG A 52 -17.48 3.50 -12.34
N GLY A 53 -17.49 4.55 -11.51
CA GLY A 53 -17.73 4.43 -10.07
C GLY A 53 -16.57 3.88 -9.23
N GLY A 54 -15.37 3.73 -9.82
CA GLY A 54 -14.17 3.30 -9.08
C GLY A 54 -13.07 4.34 -9.12
N HIS A 55 -12.27 4.39 -8.05
CA HIS A 55 -11.08 5.23 -7.97
C HIS A 55 -9.82 4.39 -8.18
N ARG A 56 -9.05 4.68 -9.24
CA ARG A 56 -7.78 3.98 -9.46
C ARG A 56 -6.79 4.34 -8.37
N PRO A 57 -5.95 3.42 -7.89
CA PRO A 57 -4.90 3.78 -6.96
C PRO A 57 -3.87 4.69 -7.62
N ILE A 58 -3.29 5.61 -6.84
CA ILE A 58 -2.14 6.42 -7.25
C ILE A 58 -0.88 5.70 -6.82
N VAL A 59 0.08 5.53 -7.72
CA VAL A 59 1.47 5.27 -7.33
C VAL A 59 2.20 6.60 -7.24
N ALA A 60 2.93 6.82 -6.16
CA ALA A 60 3.83 7.96 -6.01
C ALA A 60 5.24 7.43 -5.73
N LYS A 61 6.21 7.89 -6.53
CA LYS A 61 7.64 7.70 -6.32
C LYS A 61 8.18 8.91 -5.55
N PHE A 62 8.71 8.65 -4.37
CA PHE A 62 9.33 9.66 -3.52
C PHE A 62 10.80 9.82 -3.92
N HIS A 63 11.31 11.04 -3.77
CA HIS A 63 12.71 11.32 -4.03
C HIS A 63 13.64 10.69 -2.97
N SER A 64 13.19 10.65 -1.71
CA SER A 64 13.96 10.08 -0.61
C SER A 64 13.21 8.93 0.07
N PHE A 65 13.97 7.92 0.49
CA PHE A 65 13.45 6.82 1.29
C PHE A 65 12.95 7.31 2.65
N GLN A 66 13.59 8.33 3.23
CA GLN A 66 13.18 8.90 4.52
C GLN A 66 11.78 9.51 4.44
N ASP A 67 11.50 10.33 3.43
CA ASP A 67 10.18 10.93 3.25
C ASP A 67 9.12 9.87 3.00
N ARG A 68 9.46 8.86 2.20
CA ARG A 68 8.58 7.73 1.93
C ARG A 68 8.23 6.96 3.21
N GLU A 69 9.19 6.71 4.10
CA GLU A 69 8.95 6.07 5.40
C GLU A 69 8.17 6.97 6.36
N LYS A 70 8.44 8.29 6.37
CA LYS A 70 7.65 9.27 7.14
C LYS A 70 6.17 9.18 6.76
N VAL A 71 5.87 9.22 5.47
CA VAL A 71 4.49 9.08 4.95
C VAL A 71 3.90 7.71 5.26
N ARG A 72 4.68 6.63 5.08
CA ARG A 72 4.21 5.27 5.41
C ARG A 72 3.85 5.14 6.89
N SER A 73 4.68 5.64 7.79
CA SER A 73 4.44 5.55 9.24
C SER A 73 3.25 6.40 9.70
N ALA A 74 2.93 7.48 8.97
CA ALA A 74 1.76 8.31 9.20
C ALA A 74 0.45 7.66 8.72
N SER A 75 0.49 6.53 8.00
CA SER A 75 -0.73 5.85 7.51
C SER A 75 -1.68 5.42 8.62
N LYS A 76 -1.20 5.29 9.86
CA LYS A 76 -2.04 5.06 11.05
C LYS A 76 -3.11 6.15 11.27
N GLN A 77 -2.88 7.36 10.75
CA GLN A 77 -3.87 8.45 10.82
C GLN A 77 -5.10 8.20 9.95
N LEU A 78 -5.04 7.22 9.04
CA LEU A 78 -6.15 6.82 8.17
C LEU A 78 -7.05 5.76 8.79
N GLU A 79 -6.78 5.32 10.02
CA GLU A 79 -7.63 4.35 10.72
C GLU A 79 -9.06 4.88 10.86
N GLY A 80 -10.05 4.04 10.52
CA GLY A 80 -11.46 4.42 10.47
C GLY A 80 -11.89 5.17 9.20
N THR A 81 -10.97 5.44 8.27
CA THR A 81 -11.29 5.99 6.93
C THR A 81 -11.25 4.91 5.86
N ASP A 82 -11.84 5.21 4.70
CA ASP A 82 -11.75 4.34 3.52
C ASP A 82 -10.40 4.45 2.79
N TYR A 83 -9.54 5.40 3.18
CA TYR A 83 -8.25 5.60 2.53
C TYR A 83 -7.23 4.53 2.94
N GLY A 84 -6.36 4.17 2.01
CA GLY A 84 -5.28 3.22 2.27
C GLY A 84 -3.94 3.71 1.74
N ILE A 85 -2.86 3.37 2.45
CA ILE A 85 -1.48 3.51 1.96
C ILE A 85 -0.80 2.15 2.07
N GLY A 86 -0.11 1.74 1.00
CA GLY A 86 0.67 0.50 0.97
C GLY A 86 1.96 0.64 0.18
N GLN A 87 2.87 -0.30 0.35
CA GLN A 87 4.08 -0.36 -0.47
C GLN A 87 3.77 -0.92 -1.86
N GLN A 88 4.53 -0.48 -2.87
CA GLN A 88 4.42 -1.05 -4.21
C GLN A 88 5.28 -2.31 -4.36
N PHE A 89 4.61 -3.44 -4.59
CA PHE A 89 5.27 -4.73 -4.80
C PHE A 89 5.26 -5.16 -6.28
N PRO A 90 6.19 -6.01 -6.72
CA PRO A 90 6.10 -6.68 -8.03
C PRO A 90 4.82 -7.52 -8.14
N LYS A 91 4.33 -7.76 -9.37
CA LYS A 91 3.07 -8.47 -9.64
C LYS A 91 2.98 -9.82 -8.92
N ALA A 92 4.02 -10.65 -9.01
CA ALA A 92 4.06 -11.95 -8.34
C ALA A 92 3.88 -11.86 -6.81
N VAL A 93 4.46 -10.82 -6.19
CA VAL A 93 4.29 -10.56 -4.75
C VAL A 93 2.87 -10.06 -4.46
N GLN A 94 2.31 -9.18 -5.30
CA GLN A 94 0.92 -8.72 -5.13
C GLN A 94 -0.08 -9.89 -5.19
N GLU A 95 0.11 -10.81 -6.14
CA GLU A 95 -0.73 -12.00 -6.31
C GLU A 95 -0.67 -12.91 -5.09
N ARG A 96 0.54 -13.19 -4.58
CA ARG A 96 0.72 -13.94 -3.32
C ARG A 96 0.06 -13.22 -2.14
N ARG A 97 0.28 -11.91 -2.01
CA ARG A 97 -0.31 -11.11 -0.92
C ARG A 97 -1.83 -11.15 -0.95
N ARG A 98 -2.47 -11.16 -2.12
CA ARG A 98 -3.93 -11.27 -2.24
C ARG A 98 -4.43 -12.53 -1.54
N ILE A 99 -3.82 -13.68 -1.85
CA ILE A 99 -4.15 -14.97 -1.24
C ILE A 99 -3.88 -14.94 0.27
N LEU A 100 -2.70 -14.46 0.68
CA LEU A 100 -2.31 -14.38 2.09
C LEU A 100 -3.19 -13.44 2.91
N ILE A 101 -3.72 -12.36 2.33
CA ILE A 101 -4.64 -11.46 3.02
C ILE A 101 -5.96 -12.16 3.36
N ASP A 102 -6.47 -12.99 2.46
CA ASP A 102 -7.70 -13.74 2.72
C ASP A 102 -7.49 -14.79 3.83
N VAL A 103 -6.36 -15.50 3.80
CA VAL A 103 -5.94 -16.39 4.90
C VAL A 103 -5.79 -15.61 6.20
N MET A 104 -5.11 -14.46 6.17
CA MET A 104 -4.89 -13.62 7.35
C MET A 104 -6.22 -13.16 7.97
N LYS A 105 -7.21 -12.77 7.16
CA LYS A 105 -8.55 -12.42 7.64
C LYS A 105 -9.23 -13.61 8.31
N ARG A 106 -9.17 -14.80 7.69
CA ARG A 106 -9.72 -16.06 8.23
C ARG A 106 -9.10 -16.42 9.59
N GLU A 107 -7.78 -16.36 9.72
CA GLU A 107 -7.09 -16.72 10.96
C GLU A 107 -7.29 -15.67 12.06
N ARG A 108 -7.35 -14.37 11.71
CA ARG A 108 -7.72 -13.31 12.67
C ARG A 108 -9.15 -13.48 13.21
N ALA A 109 -10.10 -13.86 12.37
CA ALA A 109 -11.47 -14.17 12.79
C ALA A 109 -11.53 -15.36 13.77
N ARG A 110 -10.52 -16.25 13.74
CA ARG A 110 -10.34 -17.34 14.70
C ARG A 110 -9.57 -16.94 15.97
N GLY A 111 -9.32 -15.65 16.17
CA GLY A 111 -8.59 -15.11 17.33
C GLY A 111 -7.07 -15.25 17.27
N LYS A 112 -6.48 -15.65 16.13
CA LYS A 112 -5.03 -15.82 16.01
C LYS A 112 -4.32 -14.51 15.69
N THR A 113 -3.11 -14.33 16.23
CA THR A 113 -2.25 -13.19 15.87
C THR A 113 -1.63 -13.43 14.50
N CYS A 114 -1.74 -12.46 13.60
CA CYS A 114 -1.27 -12.61 12.22
C CYS A 114 -0.47 -11.40 11.73
N THR A 115 0.73 -11.66 11.22
CA THR A 115 1.66 -10.66 10.69
C THR A 115 2.04 -11.00 9.25
N LEU A 116 1.78 -10.07 8.31
CA LEU A 116 2.13 -10.24 6.89
C LEU A 116 3.35 -9.39 6.53
N THR A 117 4.48 -10.04 6.30
CA THR A 117 5.76 -9.41 5.94
C THR A 117 6.08 -9.70 4.48
N VAL A 118 6.02 -8.67 3.62
CA VAL A 118 6.25 -8.75 2.17
C VAL A 118 5.37 -9.81 1.49
N ASP A 119 5.81 -11.06 1.36
CA ASP A 119 5.08 -12.18 0.77
C ASP A 119 4.99 -13.39 1.72
N ARG A 120 5.19 -13.17 3.03
CA ARG A 120 5.16 -14.22 4.07
C ARG A 120 4.15 -13.86 5.15
N LEU A 121 3.21 -14.75 5.41
CA LEU A 121 2.27 -14.63 6.53
C LEU A 121 2.79 -15.44 7.71
N TYR A 122 2.80 -14.84 8.89
CA TYR A 122 3.09 -15.51 10.16
C TYR A 122 1.81 -15.55 10.98
N VAL A 123 1.43 -16.73 11.46
CA VAL A 123 0.25 -16.97 12.31
C VAL A 123 0.75 -17.48 13.65
N ASN A 124 0.44 -16.80 14.76
CA ASN A 124 1.00 -17.08 16.08
C ASN A 124 2.54 -17.18 16.06
N ASN A 125 3.19 -16.27 15.33
CA ASN A 125 4.64 -16.22 15.08
C ASN A 125 5.23 -17.37 14.24
N GLU A 126 4.42 -18.31 13.73
CA GLU A 126 4.88 -19.38 12.86
C GLU A 126 4.60 -19.07 11.38
N LEU A 127 5.54 -19.39 10.51
CA LEU A 127 5.38 -19.18 9.07
C LEU A 127 4.22 -20.02 8.54
N TYR A 128 3.24 -19.38 7.93
CA TYR A 128 2.12 -20.05 7.29
C TYR A 128 2.59 -20.79 6.02
N ALA A 129 2.44 -22.12 6.04
CA ALA A 129 2.80 -23.02 4.94
C ALA A 129 1.57 -23.76 4.37
N GLY A 130 0.41 -23.07 4.30
CA GLY A 130 -0.81 -23.66 3.77
C GLY A 130 -0.75 -23.97 2.26
N PRO A 131 -1.61 -24.87 1.76
CA PRO A 131 -1.65 -25.29 0.36
C PRO A 131 -1.91 -24.14 -0.62
N GLU A 132 -2.51 -23.05 -0.14
CA GLU A 132 -2.76 -21.83 -0.93
C GLU A 132 -1.46 -21.09 -1.31
N VAL A 133 -0.32 -21.42 -0.67
CA VAL A 133 0.97 -20.76 -0.87
C VAL A 133 1.96 -21.72 -1.53
N THR A 134 2.05 -21.67 -2.86
CA THR A 134 3.12 -22.37 -3.57
C THR A 134 4.40 -21.54 -3.53
N TRP A 135 5.35 -21.96 -2.70
CA TRP A 135 6.72 -21.46 -2.78
C TRP A 135 7.31 -21.98 -4.09
N GLY A 136 7.42 -21.11 -5.09
CA GLY A 136 8.08 -21.46 -6.36
C GLY A 136 9.40 -22.13 -6.05
N LYS A 137 9.64 -23.33 -6.60
CA LYS A 137 10.90 -24.06 -6.45
C LYS A 137 12.03 -23.07 -6.74
N ARG A 138 13.01 -22.97 -5.82
CA ARG A 138 14.28 -22.32 -6.11
C ARG A 138 14.77 -22.92 -7.43
N GLN A 139 14.80 -22.12 -8.50
CA GLN A 139 15.54 -22.55 -9.68
C GLN A 139 16.99 -22.65 -9.24
N GLN A 140 17.50 -23.86 -9.41
CA GLN A 140 18.87 -24.26 -9.10
C GLN A 140 19.78 -23.73 -10.21
#